data_AF-A0A6P0NSH8-F1
#
_entry.id   AF-A0A6P0NSH8-F1
#
_cell.length_a   1.000
_cell.length_b   1.000
_cell.length_c   1.000
_cell.angle_alpha   90.00
_cell.angle_beta   90.00
_cell.angle_gamma   90.00
#
_symmetry.space_group_name_H-M   'P 1'
#
loop_
_entity.id
_entity.type
_entity.pdbx_description
1 polymer ?
#
loop_
_entity_poly.entity_id
_entity_poly.type
_entity_poly.pdbx_seq_one_letter_code
_entity_poly.pdbx_strand_id
1 'polypeptide(L)'
;MNQQNISSYVGLIQSLLVCPSGDENKILQANQNLIDRKLVQVMKQIAQTNDKMDNLNAQWLQNLAIMLETNLDYASQPVDREIYRNFLMQILQVISDNEGKPEAVYSLLEYNQDKLNQNFLTVLRTWPGENFPKMEPQLAQNIALDIVNLSNLILQFPFGNQSNNVEIAIAGYENALQVLSRQQFPVTWATIQNNLGTSYHKRTVGNSEENIELAIACYDQALQVRTYSTLPEAWASTNNNLGNAYQQRSMGKRIENLENAINCYQKALKVRTLEKLPQEWASIQNNLGSAYHDRIAGEQQENIEQAIACYNLALKVRTREQFPTDWATTQNNLGNAYLDRITGDRQDNLEQAIACFVRAQEVYTKESYPLYWEIIFNNLGIVYNEQNLRKVG
;
A
#
# COMPACT_ATOMS: atom_id res chain seq x y z
N MET A 1 34.68 19.32 -24.67
CA MET A 1 33.36 19.48 -24.02
C MET A 1 32.76 20.80 -24.49
N ASN A 2 31.56 20.82 -25.06
CA ASN A 2 30.89 22.09 -25.39
C ASN A 2 30.16 22.62 -24.15
N GLN A 3 30.46 23.87 -23.77
CA GLN A 3 29.82 24.57 -22.64
C GLN A 3 28.28 24.60 -22.74
N GLN A 4 27.75 24.50 -23.96
CA GLN A 4 26.31 24.50 -24.25
C GLN A 4 25.56 23.29 -23.67
N ASN A 5 26.20 22.12 -23.56
CA ASN A 5 25.55 20.91 -23.02
C ASN A 5 25.43 20.95 -21.49
N ILE A 6 26.46 21.47 -20.81
CA ILE A 6 26.45 21.61 -19.34
C ILE A 6 25.37 22.62 -18.91
N SER A 7 25.23 23.74 -19.64
CA SER A 7 24.18 24.72 -19.36
C SER A 7 22.77 24.13 -19.49
N SER A 8 22.56 23.19 -20.42
CA SER A 8 21.27 22.52 -20.62
C SER A 8 20.95 21.55 -19.49
N TYR A 9 21.94 20.78 -19.02
CA TYR A 9 21.77 19.90 -17.86
C TYR A 9 21.49 20.70 -16.58
N VAL A 10 22.22 21.80 -16.35
CA VAL A 10 21.99 22.68 -15.18
C VAL A 10 20.58 23.28 -15.22
N GLY A 11 20.11 23.73 -16.39
CA GLY A 11 18.75 24.26 -16.54
C GLY A 11 17.66 23.22 -16.27
N LEU A 12 17.86 21.98 -16.72
CA LEU A 12 16.95 20.87 -16.39
C LEU A 12 16.93 20.59 -14.89
N ILE A 13 18.10 20.52 -14.25
CA ILE A 13 18.22 20.27 -12.80
C ILE A 13 17.54 21.38 -11.99
N GLN A 14 17.70 22.64 -12.39
CA GLN A 14 17.01 23.76 -11.74
C GLN A 14 15.49 23.67 -11.90
N SER A 15 15.02 23.31 -13.10
CA SER A 15 13.59 23.13 -13.35
C SER A 15 13.00 22.04 -12.47
N LEU A 16 13.74 20.94 -12.30
CA LEU A 16 13.36 19.81 -11.45
C LEU A 16 13.33 20.18 -9.95
N LEU A 17 14.26 21.01 -9.47
CA LEU A 17 14.32 21.41 -8.06
C LEU A 17 13.27 22.46 -7.66
N VAL A 18 12.72 23.20 -8.62
CA VAL A 18 11.79 24.32 -8.36
C VAL A 18 10.35 23.97 -8.78
N CYS A 19 10.15 22.86 -9.50
CA CYS A 19 8.81 22.48 -9.93
C CYS A 19 7.91 22.07 -8.76
N PRO A 20 6.57 22.19 -8.92
CA PRO A 20 5.63 21.63 -7.95
C PRO A 20 5.84 20.12 -7.82
N SER A 21 5.78 19.60 -6.59
CA SER A 21 5.89 18.17 -6.34
C SER A 21 4.86 17.37 -7.17
N GLY A 22 5.34 16.38 -7.92
CA GLY A 22 4.55 15.54 -8.82
C GLY A 22 4.70 15.88 -10.33
N ASP A 23 5.31 17.01 -10.67
CA ASP A 23 5.56 17.39 -12.08
C ASP A 23 6.93 16.94 -12.63
N GLU A 24 7.80 16.37 -11.80
CA GLU A 24 9.17 15.98 -12.15
C GLU A 24 9.21 14.97 -13.30
N ASN A 25 8.29 14.00 -13.28
CA ASN A 25 8.20 12.99 -14.34
C ASN A 25 7.80 13.60 -15.69
N LYS A 26 6.93 14.62 -15.70
CA LYS A 26 6.54 15.32 -16.93
C LYS A 26 7.73 16.11 -17.49
N ILE A 27 8.50 16.74 -16.60
CA ILE A 27 9.71 17.50 -16.97
C ILE A 27 10.77 16.55 -17.54
N LEU A 28 10.99 15.38 -16.93
CA LEU A 28 11.92 14.36 -17.45
C LEU A 28 11.46 13.81 -18.81
N GLN A 29 10.18 13.55 -18.99
CA GLN A 29 9.62 13.09 -20.27
C GLN A 29 9.77 14.13 -21.39
N ALA A 30 9.59 15.42 -21.08
CA ALA A 30 9.78 16.50 -22.05
C ALA A 30 11.25 16.71 -22.44
N ASN A 31 12.20 16.19 -21.66
CA ASN A 31 13.64 16.39 -21.82
C ASN A 31 14.42 15.08 -22.00
N GLN A 32 13.80 14.04 -22.59
CA GLN A 32 14.41 12.72 -22.77
C GLN A 32 15.76 12.75 -23.48
N ASN A 33 15.96 13.68 -24.41
CA ASN A 33 17.22 13.88 -25.14
C ASN A 33 18.40 14.32 -24.25
N LEU A 34 18.12 14.80 -23.04
CA LEU A 34 19.13 15.19 -22.05
C LEU A 34 19.39 14.11 -21.00
N ILE A 35 18.60 13.03 -20.97
CA ILE A 35 18.75 11.95 -19.99
C ILE A 35 19.85 11.00 -20.45
N ASP A 36 21.08 11.28 -20.01
CA ASP A 36 22.26 10.45 -20.28
C ASP A 36 23.18 10.37 -19.05
N ARG A 37 24.27 9.59 -19.17
CA ARG A 37 25.23 9.42 -18.06
C ARG A 37 25.92 10.73 -17.66
N LYS A 38 25.96 11.75 -18.53
CA LYS A 38 26.56 13.05 -18.20
C LYS A 38 25.61 13.87 -17.34
N LEU A 39 24.30 13.85 -17.60
CA LEU A 39 23.30 14.45 -16.71
C LEU A 39 23.44 13.88 -15.30
N VAL A 40 23.50 12.55 -15.16
CA VAL A 40 23.67 11.87 -13.86
C VAL A 40 24.91 12.37 -13.12
N GLN A 41 26.06 12.48 -13.81
CA GLN A 41 27.29 12.98 -13.22
C GLN A 41 27.14 14.42 -12.73
N VAL A 42 26.51 15.29 -13.52
CA VAL A 42 26.25 16.69 -13.13
C VAL A 42 25.30 16.78 -11.93
N MET A 43 24.26 15.94 -11.86
CA MET A 43 23.35 15.88 -10.72
C MET A 43 24.07 15.48 -9.43
N LYS A 44 24.89 14.42 -9.47
CA LYS A 44 25.70 13.98 -8.33
C LYS A 44 26.68 15.07 -7.88
N GLN A 45 27.33 15.73 -8.84
CA GLN A 45 28.27 16.81 -8.54
C GLN A 45 27.57 18.01 -7.87
N ILE A 46 26.42 18.45 -8.39
CA ILE A 46 25.66 19.57 -7.81
C ILE A 46 25.18 19.21 -6.39
N ALA A 47 24.67 18.00 -6.19
CA ALA A 47 24.23 17.55 -4.89
C ALA A 47 25.37 17.45 -3.84
N GLN A 48 26.63 17.33 -4.29
CA GLN A 48 27.80 17.21 -3.42
C GLN A 48 28.54 18.53 -3.18
N THR A 49 28.44 19.50 -4.10
CA THR A 49 29.30 20.70 -4.12
C THR A 49 28.55 22.02 -3.93
N ASN A 50 27.22 22.01 -3.93
CA ASN A 50 26.44 23.23 -3.81
C ASN A 50 26.14 23.57 -2.34
N ASP A 51 27.01 24.37 -1.73
CA ASP A 51 26.90 24.82 -0.33
C ASP A 51 25.63 25.64 -0.02
N LYS A 52 24.87 26.06 -1.05
CA LYS A 52 23.59 26.79 -0.90
C LYS A 52 22.36 25.92 -1.03
N MET A 53 22.51 24.64 -1.36
CA MET A 53 21.41 23.68 -1.46
C MET A 53 21.15 23.09 -0.08
N ASP A 54 19.88 23.05 0.33
CA ASP A 54 19.52 22.38 1.59
C ASP A 54 19.71 20.85 1.49
N ASN A 55 19.86 20.20 2.64
CA ASN A 55 20.14 18.76 2.73
C ASN A 55 19.04 17.90 2.10
N LEU A 56 17.77 18.35 2.13
CA LEU A 56 16.65 17.59 1.60
C LEU A 56 16.70 17.54 0.08
N ASN A 57 16.94 18.70 -0.56
CA ASN A 57 17.10 18.84 -2.00
C ASN A 57 18.37 18.13 -2.51
N ALA A 58 19.46 18.19 -1.76
CA ALA A 58 20.69 17.46 -2.09
C ALA A 58 20.46 15.94 -2.07
N GLN A 59 19.79 15.42 -1.03
CA GLN A 59 19.48 13.99 -0.91
C GLN A 59 18.49 13.53 -1.98
N TRP A 60 17.47 14.34 -2.26
CA TRP A 60 16.53 14.09 -3.35
C TRP A 60 17.23 14.01 -4.71
N LEU A 61 18.13 14.97 -5.01
CA LEU A 61 18.86 15.01 -6.28
C LEU A 61 19.81 13.82 -6.43
N GLN A 62 20.44 13.36 -5.34
CA GLN A 62 21.23 12.12 -5.34
C GLN A 62 20.37 10.89 -5.64
N ASN A 63 19.21 10.76 -4.98
CA ASN A 63 18.31 9.62 -5.19
C ASN A 63 17.78 9.58 -6.63
N LEU A 64 17.41 10.74 -7.19
CA LEU A 64 17.00 10.85 -8.59
C LEU A 64 18.15 10.49 -9.53
N ALA A 65 19.38 10.95 -9.26
CA ALA A 65 20.54 10.59 -10.07
C ALA A 65 20.83 9.09 -10.03
N ILE A 66 20.72 8.43 -8.87
CA ILE A 66 20.85 6.97 -8.73
C ILE A 66 19.77 6.26 -9.55
N MET A 67 18.52 6.72 -9.48
CA MET A 67 17.41 6.12 -10.25
C MET A 67 17.63 6.26 -11.76
N LEU A 68 18.04 7.45 -12.23
CA LEU A 68 18.35 7.67 -13.65
C LEU A 68 19.57 6.88 -14.11
N GLU A 69 20.62 6.81 -13.30
CA GLU A 69 21.81 5.98 -13.56
C GLU A 69 21.44 4.51 -13.68
N THR A 70 20.64 4.02 -12.73
CA THR A 70 20.12 2.65 -12.74
C THR A 70 19.36 2.39 -14.03
N ASN A 71 18.45 3.29 -14.43
CA ASN A 71 17.70 3.17 -15.69
C ASN A 71 18.60 3.21 -16.94
N LEU A 72 19.64 4.04 -16.95
CA LEU A 72 20.61 4.14 -18.05
C LEU A 72 21.52 2.92 -18.11
N ASP A 73 21.90 2.36 -16.96
CA ASP A 73 22.67 1.14 -16.86
C ASP A 73 21.84 -0.05 -17.37
N TYR A 74 20.56 -0.13 -17.00
CA TYR A 74 19.59 -1.07 -17.58
C TYR A 74 19.42 -0.89 -19.10
N ALA A 75 19.41 0.34 -19.61
CA ALA A 75 19.31 0.61 -21.05
C ALA A 75 20.60 0.27 -21.83
N SER A 76 21.75 0.19 -21.15
CA SER A 76 23.08 -0.03 -21.76
C SER A 76 23.60 -1.46 -21.68
N GLN A 77 22.98 -2.33 -20.87
CA GLN A 77 23.23 -3.76 -20.94
C GLN A 77 22.53 -4.33 -22.18
N PRO A 78 23.12 -5.31 -22.91
CA PRO A 78 22.33 -6.15 -23.80
C PRO A 78 21.39 -6.95 -22.90
N VAL A 79 20.25 -6.34 -22.56
CA VAL A 79 19.15 -7.03 -21.90
C VAL A 79 18.79 -8.13 -22.86
N ASP A 80 18.92 -9.38 -22.42
CA ASP A 80 18.28 -10.46 -23.14
C ASP A 80 16.77 -10.34 -22.86
N ARG A 81 16.14 -9.31 -23.46
CA ARG A 81 14.71 -9.02 -23.35
C ARG A 81 13.92 -10.23 -23.83
N GLU A 82 14.54 -11.03 -24.69
CA GLU A 82 14.00 -12.29 -25.16
C GLU A 82 13.86 -13.30 -24.02
N ILE A 83 14.84 -13.45 -23.11
CA ILE A 83 14.70 -14.30 -21.92
C ILE A 83 13.50 -13.87 -21.06
N TYR A 84 13.37 -12.58 -20.74
CA TYR A 84 12.28 -12.09 -19.88
C TYR A 84 10.92 -12.09 -20.59
N ARG A 85 10.90 -11.86 -21.90
CA ARG A 85 9.70 -12.00 -22.74
C ARG A 85 9.26 -13.46 -22.80
N ASN A 86 10.19 -14.39 -23.03
CA ASN A 86 9.91 -15.82 -23.03
C ASN A 86 9.39 -16.26 -21.67
N PHE A 87 9.95 -15.74 -20.58
CA PHE A 87 9.44 -15.99 -19.24
C PHE A 87 8.01 -15.45 -19.04
N LEU A 88 7.73 -14.21 -19.49
CA LEU A 88 6.36 -13.67 -19.47
C LEU A 88 5.39 -14.57 -20.25
N MET A 89 5.75 -14.97 -21.48
CA MET A 89 4.89 -15.84 -22.29
C MET A 89 4.67 -17.21 -21.64
N GLN A 90 5.69 -17.78 -21.01
CA GLN A 90 5.56 -19.04 -20.25
C GLN A 90 4.59 -18.90 -19.08
N ILE A 91 4.68 -17.81 -18.32
CA ILE A 91 3.74 -17.55 -17.21
C ILE A 91 2.31 -17.42 -17.74
N LEU A 92 2.10 -16.62 -18.77
CA LEU A 92 0.76 -16.40 -19.34
C LEU A 92 0.18 -17.70 -19.91
N GLN A 93 1.00 -18.52 -20.56
CA GLN A 93 0.60 -19.85 -21.02
C GLN A 93 0.18 -20.75 -19.86
N VAL A 94 0.98 -20.82 -18.79
CA VAL A 94 0.64 -21.62 -17.59
C VAL A 94 -0.65 -21.14 -16.95
N ILE A 95 -0.87 -19.83 -16.89
CA ILE A 95 -2.12 -19.24 -16.38
C ILE A 95 -3.30 -19.68 -17.26
N SER A 96 -3.18 -19.54 -18.58
CA SER A 96 -4.23 -19.92 -19.53
C SER A 96 -4.55 -21.42 -19.46
N ASP A 97 -3.52 -22.28 -19.37
CA ASP A 97 -3.69 -23.75 -19.34
C ASP A 97 -4.27 -24.26 -18.02
N ASN A 98 -4.11 -23.52 -16.93
CA ASN A 98 -4.53 -23.92 -15.60
C ASN A 98 -5.66 -23.04 -15.03
N GLU A 99 -6.33 -22.25 -15.86
CA GLU A 99 -7.42 -21.35 -15.46
C GLU A 99 -7.01 -20.41 -14.30
N GLY A 100 -5.74 -20.00 -14.25
CA GLY A 100 -5.19 -19.13 -13.20
C GLY A 100 -5.01 -19.79 -11.82
N LYS A 101 -5.03 -21.13 -11.74
CA LYS A 101 -4.80 -21.85 -10.47
C LYS A 101 -3.38 -21.56 -9.91
N PRO A 102 -3.26 -21.22 -8.61
CA PRO A 102 -1.98 -20.77 -8.05
C PRO A 102 -0.86 -21.80 -8.12
N GLU A 103 -1.14 -23.10 -8.01
CA GLU A 103 -0.14 -24.15 -7.79
C GLU A 103 0.89 -24.22 -8.93
N ALA A 104 0.41 -24.22 -10.18
CA ALA A 104 1.26 -24.31 -11.36
C ALA A 104 2.07 -23.02 -11.56
N VAL A 105 1.44 -21.87 -11.31
CA VAL A 105 2.07 -20.56 -11.45
C VAL A 105 3.13 -20.35 -10.36
N TYR A 106 2.81 -20.65 -9.11
CA TYR A 106 3.74 -20.51 -7.98
C TYR A 106 4.96 -21.41 -8.14
N SER A 107 4.79 -22.65 -8.62
CA SER A 107 5.94 -23.53 -8.93
C SER A 107 6.87 -22.89 -9.97
N LEU A 108 6.31 -22.28 -11.02
CA LEU A 108 7.10 -21.59 -12.04
C LEU A 108 7.79 -20.34 -11.49
N LEU A 109 7.08 -19.53 -10.69
CA LEU A 109 7.62 -18.32 -10.07
C LEU A 109 8.73 -18.65 -9.06
N GLU A 110 8.55 -19.70 -8.26
CA GLU A 110 9.52 -20.16 -7.26
C GLU A 110 10.83 -20.60 -7.92
N TYR A 111 10.75 -21.33 -9.03
CA TYR A 111 11.93 -21.75 -9.79
C TYR A 111 12.67 -20.57 -10.46
N ASN A 112 11.97 -19.48 -10.75
CA ASN A 112 12.50 -18.32 -11.49
C ASN A 112 12.51 -17.04 -10.64
N GLN A 113 12.68 -17.14 -9.32
CA GLN A 113 12.69 -15.98 -8.42
C GLN A 113 13.74 -14.93 -8.80
N ASP A 114 14.88 -15.37 -9.35
CA ASP A 114 15.94 -14.52 -9.85
C ASP A 114 15.47 -13.59 -10.97
N LYS A 115 14.45 -13.99 -11.74
CA LYS A 115 13.86 -13.21 -12.83
C LYS A 115 12.78 -12.23 -12.36
N LEU A 116 12.29 -12.31 -11.12
CA LEU A 116 11.28 -11.38 -10.55
C LEU A 116 11.93 -10.07 -10.11
N ASN A 117 12.50 -9.35 -11.08
CA ASN A 117 13.31 -8.17 -10.88
C ASN A 117 12.93 -7.04 -11.87
N GLN A 118 13.67 -5.94 -11.85
CA GLN A 118 13.41 -4.74 -12.66
C GLN A 118 13.42 -5.01 -14.18
N ASN A 119 14.14 -6.01 -14.67
CA ASN A 119 14.12 -6.38 -16.09
C ASN A 119 12.78 -7.00 -16.49
N PHE A 120 12.21 -7.87 -15.65
CA PHE A 120 10.89 -8.42 -15.88
C PHE A 120 9.81 -7.33 -15.83
N LEU A 121 9.91 -6.43 -14.85
CA LEU A 121 9.05 -5.25 -14.77
C LEU A 121 9.11 -4.40 -16.04
N THR A 122 10.32 -4.19 -16.59
CA THR A 122 10.51 -3.44 -17.84
C THR A 122 9.78 -4.11 -19.00
N VAL A 123 9.95 -5.43 -19.16
CA VAL A 123 9.23 -6.19 -20.21
C VAL A 123 7.73 -6.12 -20.01
N LEU A 124 7.22 -6.27 -18.78
CA LEU A 124 5.79 -6.19 -18.49
C LEU A 124 5.21 -4.79 -18.76
N ARG A 125 6.01 -3.73 -18.59
CA ARG A 125 5.61 -2.35 -18.89
C ARG A 125 5.58 -2.02 -20.38
N THR A 126 6.50 -2.58 -21.18
CA THR A 126 6.61 -2.20 -22.61
C THR A 126 5.89 -3.18 -23.53
N TRP A 127 5.95 -4.48 -23.25
CA TRP A 127 5.45 -5.51 -24.16
C TRP A 127 3.95 -5.36 -24.48
N PRO A 128 3.04 -5.13 -23.51
CA PRO A 128 1.61 -4.99 -23.82
C PRO A 128 1.34 -3.79 -24.74
N GLY A 129 1.92 -2.62 -24.46
CA GLY A 129 1.75 -1.42 -25.29
C GLY A 129 2.30 -1.58 -26.73
N GLU A 130 3.38 -2.35 -26.89
CA GLU A 130 3.97 -2.64 -28.22
C GLU A 130 3.16 -3.66 -29.04
N ASN A 131 2.35 -4.51 -28.39
CA ASN A 131 1.74 -5.69 -29.00
C ASN A 131 0.22 -5.66 -29.04
N PHE A 132 -0.48 -5.17 -28.00
CA PHE A 132 -1.95 -5.11 -27.98
C PHE A 132 -2.56 -4.38 -29.18
N PRO A 133 -2.04 -3.23 -29.65
CA PRO A 133 -2.61 -2.56 -30.83
C PRO A 133 -2.47 -3.36 -32.14
N LYS A 134 -1.61 -4.38 -32.17
CA LYS A 134 -1.34 -5.23 -33.35
C LYS A 134 -2.07 -6.56 -33.30
N MET A 135 -2.75 -6.86 -32.20
CA MET A 135 -3.47 -8.12 -31.96
C MET A 135 -4.95 -7.98 -32.28
N GLU A 136 -5.59 -9.10 -32.58
CA GLU A 136 -7.05 -9.17 -32.60
C GLU A 136 -7.62 -8.77 -31.22
N PRO A 137 -8.69 -7.96 -31.15
CA PRO A 137 -9.19 -7.41 -29.88
C PRO A 137 -9.48 -8.48 -28.82
N GLN A 138 -10.07 -9.61 -29.21
CA GLN A 138 -10.38 -10.69 -28.28
C GLN A 138 -9.12 -11.36 -27.73
N LEU A 139 -8.08 -11.52 -28.54
CA LEU A 139 -6.80 -12.08 -28.11
C LEU A 139 -6.11 -11.14 -27.12
N ALA A 140 -6.09 -9.84 -27.42
CA ALA A 140 -5.53 -8.83 -26.51
C ALA A 140 -6.27 -8.82 -25.15
N GLN A 141 -7.60 -8.95 -25.17
CA GLN A 141 -8.42 -9.03 -23.96
C GLN A 141 -8.12 -10.29 -23.14
N ASN A 142 -8.00 -11.46 -23.78
CA ASN A 142 -7.66 -12.70 -23.08
C ASN A 142 -6.28 -12.61 -22.41
N ILE A 143 -5.28 -12.12 -23.14
CA ILE A 143 -3.93 -11.91 -22.59
C ILE A 143 -3.94 -10.90 -21.44
N ALA A 144 -4.73 -9.83 -21.53
CA ALA A 144 -4.87 -8.87 -20.44
C ALA A 144 -5.51 -9.49 -19.19
N LEU A 145 -6.47 -10.40 -19.34
CA LEU A 145 -7.03 -11.16 -18.21
C LEU A 145 -5.97 -12.07 -17.58
N ASP A 146 -5.12 -12.71 -18.38
CA ASP A 146 -4.01 -13.51 -17.86
C ASP A 146 -2.97 -12.66 -17.12
N ILE A 147 -2.69 -11.44 -17.61
CA ILE A 147 -1.85 -10.46 -16.90
C ILE A 147 -2.48 -10.04 -15.57
N VAL A 148 -3.81 -9.87 -15.50
CA VAL A 148 -4.52 -9.60 -14.23
C VAL A 148 -4.38 -10.77 -13.27
N ASN A 149 -4.51 -12.01 -13.74
CA ASN A 149 -4.30 -13.21 -12.94
C ASN A 149 -2.87 -13.30 -12.41
N LEU A 150 -1.87 -13.04 -13.25
CA LEU A 150 -0.47 -12.93 -12.81
C LEU A 150 -0.31 -11.87 -11.72
N SER A 151 -0.91 -10.69 -11.91
CA SER A 151 -0.83 -9.57 -10.96
C SER A 151 -1.48 -9.90 -9.62
N ASN A 152 -2.58 -10.65 -9.62
CA ASN A 152 -3.22 -11.14 -8.40
C ASN A 152 -2.34 -12.16 -7.66
N LEU A 153 -1.75 -13.10 -8.40
CA LEU A 153 -0.93 -14.18 -7.87
C LEU A 153 0.41 -13.66 -7.34
N ILE A 154 1.10 -12.79 -8.08
CA ILE A 154 2.39 -12.25 -7.66
C ILE A 154 2.28 -11.39 -6.40
N LEU A 155 1.15 -10.70 -6.20
CA LEU A 155 0.88 -9.91 -4.99
C LEU A 155 0.72 -10.79 -3.73
N GLN A 156 0.33 -12.06 -3.89
CA GLN A 156 0.19 -13.04 -2.81
C GLN A 156 1.40 -13.98 -2.71
N PHE A 157 2.34 -13.90 -3.63
CA PHE A 157 3.48 -14.79 -3.70
C PHE A 157 4.45 -14.49 -2.54
N PRO A 158 4.69 -15.46 -1.63
CA PRO A 158 5.41 -15.19 -0.38
C PRO A 158 6.93 -15.10 -0.56
N PHE A 159 7.46 -15.57 -1.70
CA PHE A 159 8.89 -15.63 -1.97
C PHE A 159 9.36 -14.49 -2.87
N GLY A 160 10.69 -14.33 -2.96
CA GLY A 160 11.32 -13.24 -3.70
C GLY A 160 11.24 -11.88 -3.00
N ASN A 161 11.52 -10.82 -3.75
CA ASN A 161 11.49 -9.46 -3.25
C ASN A 161 10.05 -8.92 -3.29
N GLN A 162 9.42 -8.77 -2.14
CA GLN A 162 8.03 -8.29 -2.02
C GLN A 162 7.81 -6.90 -2.64
N SER A 163 8.81 -6.02 -2.57
CA SER A 163 8.75 -4.71 -3.22
C SER A 163 8.66 -4.84 -4.74
N ASN A 164 9.43 -5.76 -5.34
CA ASN A 164 9.36 -6.02 -6.79
C ASN A 164 8.01 -6.65 -7.16
N ASN A 165 7.50 -7.58 -6.35
CA ASN A 165 6.21 -8.23 -6.60
C ASN A 165 5.06 -7.20 -6.67
N VAL A 166 5.07 -6.20 -5.79
CA VAL A 166 4.10 -5.09 -5.82
C VAL A 166 4.23 -4.27 -7.11
N GLU A 167 5.45 -3.90 -7.51
CA GLU A 167 5.68 -3.16 -8.76
C GLU A 167 5.23 -3.94 -10.01
N ILE A 168 5.49 -5.25 -10.04
CA ILE A 168 5.06 -6.15 -11.12
C ILE A 168 3.53 -6.19 -11.18
N ALA A 169 2.85 -6.34 -10.05
CA ALA A 169 1.39 -6.33 -9.99
C ALA A 169 0.80 -5.00 -10.47
N ILE A 170 1.37 -3.86 -10.03
CA ILE A 170 0.94 -2.53 -10.49
C ILE A 170 1.06 -2.42 -12.00
N ALA A 171 2.23 -2.74 -12.56
CA ALA A 171 2.46 -2.67 -14.00
C ALA A 171 1.50 -3.59 -14.78
N GLY A 172 1.22 -4.79 -14.28
CA GLY A 172 0.29 -5.70 -14.92
C GLY A 172 -1.15 -5.15 -14.94
N TYR A 173 -1.65 -4.63 -13.80
CA TYR A 173 -2.97 -4.00 -13.74
C TYR A 173 -3.08 -2.79 -14.66
N GLU A 174 -2.09 -1.89 -14.65
CA GLU A 174 -2.07 -0.69 -15.51
C GLU A 174 -2.09 -1.05 -17.01
N ASN A 175 -1.33 -2.07 -17.41
CA ASN A 175 -1.33 -2.54 -18.78
C ASN A 175 -2.64 -3.23 -19.17
N ALA A 176 -3.23 -4.03 -18.27
CA ALA A 176 -4.51 -4.67 -18.54
C ALA A 176 -5.65 -3.65 -18.72
N LEU A 177 -5.62 -2.53 -17.98
CA LEU A 177 -6.60 -1.44 -18.11
C LEU A 177 -6.56 -0.71 -19.46
N GLN A 178 -5.51 -0.86 -20.26
CA GLN A 178 -5.44 -0.29 -21.62
C GLN A 178 -6.45 -0.95 -22.57
N VAL A 179 -6.84 -2.20 -22.31
CA VAL A 179 -7.78 -2.97 -23.16
C VAL A 179 -9.06 -3.36 -22.43
N LEU A 180 -9.00 -3.58 -21.11
CA LEU A 180 -10.15 -3.95 -20.29
C LEU A 180 -10.89 -2.70 -19.79
N SER A 181 -11.58 -2.00 -20.70
CA SER A 181 -12.25 -0.72 -20.37
C SER A 181 -13.49 -0.88 -19.48
N ARG A 182 -13.85 0.18 -18.74
CA ARG A 182 -15.09 0.23 -17.94
C ARG A 182 -16.35 -0.03 -18.77
N GLN A 183 -16.39 0.42 -20.02
CA GLN A 183 -17.58 0.28 -20.87
C GLN A 183 -17.81 -1.17 -21.29
N GLN A 184 -16.75 -1.88 -21.65
CA GLN A 184 -16.84 -3.26 -22.13
C GLN A 184 -16.81 -4.28 -20.99
N PHE A 185 -16.05 -4.01 -19.93
CA PHE A 185 -15.81 -4.92 -18.81
C PHE A 185 -15.99 -4.22 -17.46
N PRO A 186 -17.17 -3.68 -17.14
CA PRO A 186 -17.36 -2.83 -15.96
C PRO A 186 -16.93 -3.51 -14.65
N VAL A 187 -17.33 -4.77 -14.45
CA VAL A 187 -17.03 -5.52 -13.21
C VAL A 187 -15.55 -5.89 -13.11
N THR A 188 -14.94 -6.36 -14.21
CA THR A 188 -13.51 -6.68 -14.26
C THR A 188 -12.67 -5.44 -14.07
N TRP A 189 -12.98 -4.35 -14.78
CA TRP A 189 -12.31 -3.07 -14.65
C TRP A 189 -12.35 -2.56 -13.20
N ALA A 190 -13.52 -2.60 -12.55
CA ALA A 190 -13.63 -2.18 -11.15
C ALA A 190 -12.86 -3.09 -10.18
N THR A 191 -12.71 -4.37 -10.53
CA THR A 191 -11.88 -5.31 -9.78
C THR A 191 -10.40 -5.01 -9.91
N ILE A 192 -9.94 -4.72 -11.13
CA ILE A 192 -8.57 -4.28 -11.38
C ILE A 192 -8.29 -2.98 -10.62
N GLN A 193 -9.20 -2.00 -10.67
CA GLN A 193 -9.06 -0.74 -9.93
C GLN A 193 -8.92 -0.97 -8.41
N ASN A 194 -9.77 -1.81 -7.81
CA ASN A 194 -9.64 -2.13 -6.39
C ASN A 194 -8.30 -2.83 -6.05
N ASN A 195 -7.83 -3.74 -6.90
CA ASN A 195 -6.60 -4.48 -6.65
C ASN A 195 -5.38 -3.58 -6.87
N LEU A 196 -5.41 -2.71 -7.88
CA LEU A 196 -4.42 -1.67 -8.12
C LEU A 196 -4.33 -0.71 -6.94
N GLY A 197 -5.45 -0.26 -6.39
CA GLY A 197 -5.46 0.57 -5.18
C GLY A 197 -4.84 -0.14 -3.98
N THR A 198 -5.08 -1.45 -3.85
CA THR A 198 -4.45 -2.27 -2.80
C THR A 198 -2.95 -2.42 -2.99
N SER A 199 -2.48 -2.54 -4.24
CA SER A 199 -1.05 -2.56 -4.54
C SER A 199 -0.41 -1.22 -4.22
N TYR A 200 -1.05 -0.09 -4.59
CA TYR A 200 -0.56 1.24 -4.25
C TYR A 200 -0.48 1.48 -2.74
N HIS A 201 -1.49 1.07 -1.98
CA HIS A 201 -1.48 1.16 -0.53
C HIS A 201 -0.33 0.34 0.11
N LYS A 202 0.07 -0.79 -0.50
CA LYS A 202 1.19 -1.63 -0.03
C LYS A 202 2.56 -1.19 -0.54
N ARG A 203 2.60 -0.26 -1.50
CA ARG A 203 3.80 0.11 -2.23
C ARG A 203 4.78 0.87 -1.32
N THR A 204 5.98 0.34 -1.17
CA THR A 204 7.07 0.93 -0.39
C THR A 204 8.02 1.78 -1.22
N VAL A 205 7.94 1.69 -2.55
CA VAL A 205 8.74 2.49 -3.49
C VAL A 205 8.07 3.83 -3.75
N GLY A 206 8.87 4.90 -3.83
CA GLY A 206 8.39 6.25 -4.12
C GLY A 206 7.89 6.99 -2.88
N ASN A 207 7.13 8.06 -3.11
CA ASN A 207 6.55 8.85 -2.03
C ASN A 207 5.32 8.13 -1.44
N SER A 208 5.34 7.86 -0.14
CA SER A 208 4.26 7.15 0.55
C SER A 208 2.93 7.91 0.51
N GLU A 209 2.96 9.23 0.57
CA GLU A 209 1.74 10.06 0.51
C GLU A 209 1.10 9.97 -0.87
N GLU A 210 1.90 10.08 -1.93
CA GLU A 210 1.44 9.92 -3.31
C GLU A 210 0.85 8.52 -3.55
N ASN A 211 1.48 7.48 -3.00
CA ASN A 211 0.96 6.11 -3.09
C ASN A 211 -0.42 5.98 -2.43
N ILE A 212 -0.67 6.66 -1.30
CA ILE A 212 -1.99 6.67 -0.67
C ILE A 212 -3.02 7.43 -1.50
N GLU A 213 -2.65 8.56 -2.12
CA GLU A 213 -3.57 9.27 -3.03
C GLU A 213 -3.93 8.43 -4.26
N LEU A 214 -2.96 7.73 -4.86
CA LEU A 214 -3.19 6.80 -5.96
C LEU A 214 -4.11 5.65 -5.54
N ALA A 215 -3.93 5.11 -4.33
CA ALA A 215 -4.80 4.08 -3.78
C ALA A 215 -6.25 4.57 -3.64
N ILE A 216 -6.45 5.74 -3.04
CA ILE A 216 -7.77 6.37 -2.88
C ILE A 216 -8.43 6.57 -4.24
N ALA A 217 -7.71 7.15 -5.21
CA ALA A 217 -8.23 7.37 -6.55
C ALA A 217 -8.70 6.07 -7.21
N CYS A 218 -7.93 4.99 -7.09
CA CYS A 218 -8.29 3.68 -7.62
C CYS A 218 -9.53 3.09 -6.93
N TYR A 219 -9.65 3.21 -5.60
CA TYR A 219 -10.84 2.76 -4.88
C TYR A 219 -12.08 3.55 -5.27
N ASP A 220 -11.98 4.87 -5.42
CA ASP A 220 -13.07 5.72 -5.89
C ASP A 220 -13.51 5.32 -7.30
N GLN A 221 -12.56 5.03 -8.21
CA GLN A 221 -12.88 4.49 -9.54
C GLN A 221 -13.65 3.17 -9.44
N ALA A 222 -13.20 2.22 -8.61
CA ALA A 222 -13.88 0.95 -8.41
C ALA A 222 -15.32 1.11 -7.88
N LEU A 223 -15.55 2.07 -6.98
CA LEU A 223 -16.87 2.38 -6.40
C LEU A 223 -17.85 3.01 -7.38
N GLN A 224 -17.40 3.49 -8.55
CA GLN A 224 -18.31 3.95 -9.61
C GLN A 224 -19.06 2.80 -10.31
N VAL A 225 -18.64 1.55 -10.08
CA VAL A 225 -19.29 0.35 -10.63
C VAL A 225 -19.74 -0.58 -9.50
N ARG A 226 -18.89 -0.77 -8.48
CA ARG A 226 -19.23 -1.54 -7.29
C ARG A 226 -20.16 -0.70 -6.44
N THR A 227 -21.46 -0.98 -6.48
CA THR A 227 -22.45 -0.30 -5.64
C THR A 227 -23.07 -1.27 -4.65
N TYR A 228 -23.67 -0.75 -3.59
CA TYR A 228 -24.39 -1.55 -2.60
C TYR A 228 -25.50 -2.41 -3.24
N SER A 229 -26.18 -1.90 -4.27
CA SER A 229 -27.32 -2.59 -4.88
C SER A 229 -26.94 -3.66 -5.91
N THR A 230 -25.78 -3.54 -6.57
CA THR A 230 -25.37 -4.46 -7.65
C THR A 230 -24.30 -5.44 -7.23
N LEU A 231 -23.33 -4.98 -6.42
CA LEU A 231 -22.14 -5.73 -6.04
C LEU A 231 -21.84 -5.49 -4.54
N PRO A 232 -22.77 -5.84 -3.62
CA PRO A 232 -22.69 -5.46 -2.21
C PRO A 232 -21.38 -5.91 -1.55
N GLU A 233 -20.92 -7.14 -1.83
CA GLU A 233 -19.70 -7.66 -1.24
C GLU A 233 -18.44 -6.95 -1.72
N ALA A 234 -18.34 -6.74 -3.03
CA ALA A 234 -17.22 -6.02 -3.63
C ALA A 234 -17.22 -4.54 -3.21
N TRP A 235 -18.40 -3.93 -3.10
CA TRP A 235 -18.58 -2.59 -2.56
C TRP A 235 -18.10 -2.49 -1.11
N ALA A 236 -18.45 -3.46 -0.26
CA ALA A 236 -18.01 -3.49 1.13
C ALA A 236 -16.49 -3.68 1.27
N SER A 237 -15.90 -4.59 0.48
CA SER A 237 -14.45 -4.79 0.44
C SER A 237 -13.71 -3.52 0.02
N THR A 238 -14.18 -2.84 -1.04
CA THR A 238 -13.56 -1.58 -1.50
C THR A 238 -13.73 -0.45 -0.48
N ASN A 239 -14.88 -0.34 0.20
CA ASN A 239 -15.04 0.65 1.27
C ASN A 239 -14.12 0.35 2.45
N ASN A 240 -13.94 -0.90 2.86
CA ASN A 240 -12.97 -1.23 3.91
C ASN A 240 -11.55 -0.78 3.54
N ASN A 241 -11.11 -1.07 2.32
CA ASN A 241 -9.78 -0.68 1.86
C ASN A 241 -9.62 0.84 1.74
N LEU A 242 -10.66 1.53 1.25
CA LEU A 242 -10.68 2.99 1.19
C LEU A 242 -10.65 3.62 2.60
N GLY A 243 -11.31 2.99 3.57
CA GLY A 243 -11.25 3.40 4.97
C GLY A 243 -9.84 3.33 5.54
N ASN A 244 -9.12 2.23 5.28
CA ASN A 244 -7.72 2.08 5.67
C ASN A 244 -6.84 3.18 5.04
N ALA A 245 -7.03 3.45 3.75
CA ALA A 245 -6.27 4.48 3.04
C ALA A 245 -6.51 5.87 3.63
N TYR A 246 -7.77 6.25 3.91
CA TYR A 246 -8.08 7.51 4.59
C TYR A 246 -7.47 7.60 5.99
N GLN A 247 -7.44 6.50 6.73
CA GLN A 247 -6.84 6.48 8.06
C GLN A 247 -5.32 6.70 8.03
N GLN A 248 -4.63 6.28 6.96
CA GLN A 248 -3.19 6.48 6.77
C GLN A 248 -2.83 7.79 6.08
N ARG A 249 -3.80 8.44 5.42
CA ARG A 249 -3.61 9.67 4.65
C ARG A 249 -3.11 10.83 5.53
N SER A 250 -1.90 11.31 5.24
CA SER A 250 -1.28 12.49 5.85
C SER A 250 -1.70 13.80 5.17
N MET A 251 -2.02 13.75 3.87
CA MET A 251 -2.49 14.92 3.11
C MET A 251 -3.91 15.34 3.53
N GLY A 252 -4.20 16.65 3.40
CA GLY A 252 -5.48 17.23 3.77
C GLY A 252 -5.68 17.38 5.28
N LYS A 253 -6.92 17.62 5.71
CA LYS A 253 -7.22 17.77 7.14
C LYS A 253 -7.43 16.40 7.79
N ARG A 254 -6.68 16.13 8.86
CA ARG A 254 -6.81 14.88 9.65
C ARG A 254 -8.26 14.60 10.09
N ILE A 255 -9.00 15.64 10.46
CA ILE A 255 -10.42 15.53 10.84
C ILE A 255 -11.25 14.94 9.69
N GLU A 256 -11.13 15.49 8.48
CA GLU A 256 -11.89 15.05 7.31
C GLU A 256 -11.50 13.62 6.90
N ASN A 257 -10.20 13.29 6.98
CA ASN A 257 -9.71 11.94 6.70
C ASN A 257 -10.30 10.90 7.66
N LEU A 258 -10.37 11.19 8.96
CA LEU A 258 -10.93 10.27 9.95
C LEU A 258 -12.44 10.09 9.78
N GLU A 259 -13.20 11.15 9.51
CA GLU A 259 -14.64 11.02 9.22
C GLU A 259 -14.90 10.20 7.95
N ASN A 260 -14.06 10.37 6.93
CA ASN A 260 -14.13 9.55 5.71
C ASN A 260 -13.83 8.08 6.00
N ALA A 261 -12.81 7.79 6.81
CA ALA A 261 -12.48 6.42 7.22
C ALA A 261 -13.65 5.75 7.97
N ILE A 262 -14.21 6.44 8.97
CA ILE A 262 -15.37 5.98 9.75
C ILE A 262 -16.56 5.68 8.84
N ASN A 263 -16.91 6.61 7.95
CA ASN A 263 -18.01 6.41 6.98
C ASN A 263 -17.77 5.20 6.07
N CYS A 264 -16.53 4.99 5.62
CA CYS A 264 -16.17 3.84 4.80
C CYS A 264 -16.31 2.51 5.56
N TYR A 265 -15.81 2.42 6.81
CA TYR A 265 -15.99 1.22 7.62
C TYR A 265 -17.46 0.95 7.95
N GLN A 266 -18.24 1.97 8.30
CA GLN A 266 -19.68 1.85 8.53
C GLN A 266 -20.42 1.35 7.28
N LYS A 267 -20.04 1.83 6.09
CA LYS A 267 -20.55 1.29 4.81
C LYS A 267 -20.23 -0.19 4.67
N ALA A 268 -18.98 -0.60 4.88
CA ALA A 268 -18.58 -2.01 4.80
C ALA A 268 -19.36 -2.91 5.78
N LEU A 269 -19.61 -2.44 7.00
CA LEU A 269 -20.39 -3.16 8.02
C LEU A 269 -21.89 -3.32 7.69
N LYS A 270 -22.44 -2.60 6.69
CA LYS A 270 -23.81 -2.85 6.20
C LYS A 270 -23.94 -4.20 5.47
N VAL A 271 -22.82 -4.74 5.00
CA VAL A 271 -22.78 -6.00 4.24
C VAL A 271 -22.05 -7.07 5.04
N ARG A 272 -20.89 -6.71 5.63
CA ARG A 272 -20.13 -7.60 6.51
C ARG A 272 -20.78 -7.60 7.88
N THR A 273 -21.31 -8.76 8.27
CA THR A 273 -22.04 -8.97 9.52
C THR A 273 -21.41 -10.13 10.27
N LEU A 274 -21.61 -10.18 11.58
CA LEU A 274 -21.09 -11.25 12.45
C LEU A 274 -21.56 -12.63 11.95
N GLU A 275 -22.79 -12.73 11.49
CA GLU A 275 -23.42 -14.00 11.11
C GLU A 275 -22.93 -14.54 9.76
N LYS A 276 -22.63 -13.65 8.80
CA LYS A 276 -22.25 -14.06 7.44
C LYS A 276 -20.74 -14.16 7.25
N LEU A 277 -20.00 -13.17 7.76
CA LEU A 277 -18.58 -12.97 7.47
C LEU A 277 -17.86 -12.52 8.76
N PRO A 278 -17.81 -13.38 9.79
CA PRO A 278 -17.39 -13.02 11.15
C PRO A 278 -15.97 -12.44 11.21
N GLN A 279 -15.01 -13.05 10.49
CA GLN A 279 -13.61 -12.61 10.51
C GLN A 279 -13.45 -11.21 9.89
N GLU A 280 -14.08 -10.98 8.75
CA GLU A 280 -14.03 -9.69 8.04
C GLU A 280 -14.77 -8.61 8.84
N TRP A 281 -15.92 -8.95 9.41
CA TRP A 281 -16.66 -8.07 10.31
C TRP A 281 -15.79 -7.66 11.51
N ALA A 282 -15.11 -8.61 12.16
CA ALA A 282 -14.23 -8.30 13.30
C ALA A 282 -13.02 -7.45 12.91
N SER A 283 -12.47 -7.67 11.71
CA SER A 283 -11.41 -6.81 11.17
C SER A 283 -11.87 -5.37 10.97
N ILE A 284 -13.04 -5.18 10.35
CA ILE A 284 -13.61 -3.84 10.15
C ILE A 284 -13.97 -3.19 11.49
N GLN A 285 -14.48 -3.95 12.47
CA GLN A 285 -14.75 -3.44 13.81
C GLN A 285 -13.48 -2.94 14.50
N ASN A 286 -12.37 -3.67 14.42
CA ASN A 286 -11.10 -3.19 14.97
C ASN A 286 -10.63 -1.90 14.28
N ASN A 287 -10.74 -1.81 12.95
CA ASN A 287 -10.32 -0.62 12.22
C ASN A 287 -11.22 0.58 12.51
N LEU A 288 -12.54 0.36 12.62
CA LEU A 288 -13.49 1.37 13.05
C LEU A 288 -13.19 1.84 14.48
N GLY A 289 -12.86 0.92 15.39
CA GLY A 289 -12.44 1.26 16.75
C GLY A 289 -11.20 2.16 16.77
N SER A 290 -10.21 1.84 15.94
CA SER A 290 -9.01 2.68 15.78
C SER A 290 -9.32 4.05 15.19
N ALA A 291 -10.23 4.15 14.22
CA ALA A 291 -10.63 5.43 13.68
C ALA A 291 -11.40 6.28 14.70
N TYR A 292 -12.24 5.67 15.56
CA TYR A 292 -12.89 6.37 16.66
C TYR A 292 -11.90 6.81 17.75
N HIS A 293 -10.93 5.96 18.10
CA HIS A 293 -9.89 6.32 19.06
C HIS A 293 -9.13 7.58 18.62
N ASP A 294 -8.77 7.66 17.33
CA ASP A 294 -8.03 8.79 16.77
C ASP A 294 -8.93 9.99 16.43
N ARG A 295 -10.26 9.86 16.55
CA ARG A 295 -11.24 10.84 16.08
C ARG A 295 -11.14 12.16 16.84
N ILE A 296 -10.90 13.22 16.08
CA ILE A 296 -10.74 14.59 16.60
C ILE A 296 -12.09 15.32 16.72
N ALA A 297 -13.07 15.01 15.86
CA ALA A 297 -14.38 15.63 15.90
C ALA A 297 -15.28 15.03 16.99
N GLY A 298 -16.17 15.86 17.55
CA GLY A 298 -17.11 15.44 18.61
C GLY A 298 -16.46 15.41 19.99
N GLU A 299 -17.13 14.78 20.95
CA GLU A 299 -16.62 14.66 22.31
C GLU A 299 -15.64 13.50 22.42
N GLN A 300 -14.44 13.76 22.95
CA GLN A 300 -13.39 12.74 23.13
C GLN A 300 -13.91 11.54 23.95
N GLN A 301 -14.70 11.80 24.99
CA GLN A 301 -15.31 10.76 25.80
C GLN A 301 -16.17 9.79 24.97
N GLU A 302 -17.07 10.32 24.14
CA GLU A 302 -17.94 9.48 23.30
C GLU A 302 -17.12 8.68 22.29
N ASN A 303 -16.09 9.32 21.69
CA ASN A 303 -15.21 8.68 20.73
C ASN A 303 -14.46 7.47 21.34
N ILE A 304 -13.91 7.62 22.55
CA ILE A 304 -13.23 6.52 23.24
C ILE A 304 -14.20 5.39 23.61
N GLU A 305 -15.42 5.70 24.06
CA GLU A 305 -16.43 4.66 24.34
C GLU A 305 -16.85 3.90 23.07
N GLN A 306 -16.98 4.58 21.93
CA GLN A 306 -17.22 3.93 20.63
C GLN A 306 -16.05 3.04 20.22
N ALA A 307 -14.81 3.48 20.45
CA ALA A 307 -13.61 2.68 20.18
C ALA A 307 -13.62 1.38 21.01
N ILE A 308 -13.82 1.49 22.32
CA ILE A 308 -13.92 0.36 23.25
C ILE A 308 -15.04 -0.61 22.81
N ALA A 309 -16.21 -0.10 22.45
CA ALA A 309 -17.32 -0.92 21.98
C ALA A 309 -16.93 -1.71 20.71
N CYS A 310 -16.29 -1.06 19.73
CA CYS A 310 -15.84 -1.69 18.49
C CYS A 310 -14.78 -2.77 18.73
N TYR A 311 -13.78 -2.51 19.59
CA TYR A 311 -12.77 -3.51 19.93
C TYR A 311 -13.36 -4.73 20.65
N ASN A 312 -14.29 -4.51 21.58
CA ASN A 312 -15.00 -5.60 22.25
C ASN A 312 -15.84 -6.43 21.26
N LEU A 313 -16.45 -5.79 20.25
CA LEU A 313 -17.13 -6.49 19.17
C LEU A 313 -16.14 -7.35 18.36
N ALA A 314 -14.98 -6.81 17.97
CA ALA A 314 -13.96 -7.56 17.25
C ALA A 314 -13.45 -8.79 18.04
N LEU A 315 -13.28 -8.66 19.37
CA LEU A 315 -12.85 -9.73 20.27
C LEU A 315 -13.87 -10.86 20.46
N LYS A 316 -15.11 -10.72 19.98
CA LYS A 316 -16.07 -11.85 19.93
C LYS A 316 -15.67 -12.91 18.91
N VAL A 317 -14.90 -12.54 17.90
CA VAL A 317 -14.46 -13.43 16.81
C VAL A 317 -12.96 -13.65 16.87
N ARG A 318 -12.18 -12.58 17.09
CA ARG A 318 -10.74 -12.67 17.25
C ARG A 318 -10.47 -13.27 18.62
N THR A 319 -10.17 -14.55 18.68
CA THR A 319 -9.70 -15.22 19.90
C THR A 319 -8.22 -15.55 19.78
N ARG A 320 -7.57 -15.78 20.93
CA ARG A 320 -6.15 -16.15 20.97
C ARG A 320 -5.87 -17.44 20.19
N GLU A 321 -6.80 -18.39 20.21
CA GLU A 321 -6.64 -19.72 19.62
C GLU A 321 -6.78 -19.70 18.10
N GLN A 322 -7.74 -18.94 17.58
CA GLN A 322 -8.05 -18.92 16.15
C GLN A 322 -7.24 -17.85 15.41
N PHE A 323 -7.04 -16.68 16.03
CA PHE A 323 -6.42 -15.52 15.40
C PHE A 323 -5.47 -14.81 16.39
N PRO A 324 -4.39 -15.47 16.86
CA PRO A 324 -3.54 -14.98 17.95
C PRO A 324 -3.02 -13.56 17.73
N THR A 325 -2.52 -13.27 16.52
CA THR A 325 -1.95 -11.95 16.17
C THR A 325 -3.02 -10.86 16.10
N ASP A 326 -4.14 -11.14 15.45
CA ASP A 326 -5.27 -10.20 15.35
C ASP A 326 -5.90 -9.93 16.73
N TRP A 327 -6.01 -10.96 17.56
CA TRP A 327 -6.47 -10.84 18.94
C TRP A 327 -5.54 -9.96 19.75
N ALA A 328 -4.22 -10.21 19.70
CA ALA A 328 -3.24 -9.42 20.42
C ALA A 328 -3.18 -7.95 19.96
N THR A 329 -3.31 -7.69 18.65
CA THR A 329 -3.46 -6.32 18.12
C THR A 329 -4.70 -5.64 18.70
N THR A 330 -5.84 -6.35 18.70
CA THR A 330 -7.10 -5.80 19.21
C THR A 330 -7.03 -5.54 20.73
N GLN A 331 -6.36 -6.42 21.49
CA GLN A 331 -6.10 -6.23 22.91
C GLN A 331 -5.21 -5.01 23.16
N ASN A 332 -4.12 -4.83 22.42
CA ASN A 332 -3.28 -3.64 22.55
C ASN A 332 -4.07 -2.35 22.29
N ASN A 333 -4.88 -2.32 21.23
CA ASN A 333 -5.70 -1.17 20.89
C ASN A 333 -6.77 -0.87 21.96
N LEU A 334 -7.40 -1.92 22.50
CA LEU A 334 -8.34 -1.78 23.61
C LEU A 334 -7.64 -1.28 24.89
N GLY A 335 -6.41 -1.71 25.15
CA GLY A 335 -5.60 -1.23 26.26
C GLY A 335 -5.30 0.27 26.16
N ASN A 336 -4.93 0.75 24.96
CA ASN A 336 -4.76 2.18 24.71
C ASN A 336 -6.06 2.96 24.93
N ALA A 337 -7.19 2.44 24.43
CA ALA A 337 -8.48 3.10 24.63
C ALA A 337 -8.87 3.19 26.12
N TYR A 338 -8.59 2.17 26.93
CA TYR A 338 -8.78 2.25 28.38
C TYR A 338 -7.81 3.22 29.06
N LEU A 339 -6.56 3.30 28.59
CA LEU A 339 -5.59 4.27 29.05
C LEU A 339 -6.03 5.71 28.75
N ASP A 340 -6.72 5.96 27.65
CA ASP A 340 -7.21 7.30 27.28
C ASP A 340 -8.63 7.58 27.79
N ARG A 341 -9.30 6.58 28.38
CA ARG A 341 -10.66 6.71 28.92
C ARG A 341 -10.70 7.62 30.15
N ILE A 342 -11.46 8.71 30.03
CA ILE A 342 -11.66 9.72 31.09
C ILE A 342 -12.92 9.51 31.93
N THR A 343 -13.78 8.59 31.53
CA THR A 343 -15.03 8.22 32.22
C THR A 343 -14.85 7.07 33.21
N GLY A 344 -15.71 7.03 34.23
CA GLY A 344 -15.69 5.97 35.23
C GLY A 344 -14.55 6.13 36.23
N ASP A 345 -14.30 5.08 37.01
CA ASP A 345 -13.17 5.07 37.92
C ASP A 345 -11.86 4.90 37.15
N ARG A 346 -10.90 5.77 37.44
CA ARG A 346 -9.64 5.80 36.71
C ARG A 346 -8.70 4.67 37.11
N GLN A 347 -8.76 4.19 38.36
CA GLN A 347 -7.99 3.03 38.78
C GLN A 347 -8.50 1.78 38.03
N ASP A 348 -9.82 1.62 37.92
CA ASP A 348 -10.43 0.55 37.11
C ASP A 348 -9.99 0.63 35.64
N ASN A 349 -9.98 1.81 35.04
CA ASN A 349 -9.52 1.99 33.65
C ASN A 349 -8.06 1.57 33.47
N LEU A 350 -7.16 1.96 34.39
CA LEU A 350 -5.75 1.56 34.33
C LEU A 350 -5.59 0.04 34.51
N GLU A 351 -6.38 -0.59 35.38
CA GLU A 351 -6.38 -2.04 35.54
C GLU A 351 -6.87 -2.77 34.28
N GLN A 352 -7.90 -2.26 33.60
CA GLN A 352 -8.34 -2.80 32.32
C GLN A 352 -7.28 -2.63 31.24
N ALA A 353 -6.60 -1.47 31.18
CA ALA A 353 -5.50 -1.24 30.26
C ALA A 353 -4.36 -2.25 30.45
N ILE A 354 -3.91 -2.44 31.70
CA ILE A 354 -2.89 -3.46 32.04
C ILE A 354 -3.34 -4.85 31.62
N ALA A 355 -4.56 -5.25 31.94
CA ALA A 355 -5.07 -6.57 31.59
C ALA A 355 -5.05 -6.81 30.07
N CYS A 356 -5.38 -5.80 29.28
CA CYS A 356 -5.34 -5.88 27.82
C CYS A 356 -3.90 -5.97 27.29
N PHE A 357 -2.98 -5.14 27.79
CA PHE A 357 -1.57 -5.20 27.39
C PHE A 357 -0.90 -6.52 27.78
N VAL A 358 -1.17 -7.05 28.97
CA VAL A 358 -0.66 -8.37 29.40
C VAL A 358 -1.18 -9.47 28.48
N ARG A 359 -2.46 -9.45 28.12
CA ARG A 359 -3.02 -10.38 27.12
C ARG A 359 -2.29 -10.28 25.77
N ALA A 360 -2.03 -9.07 25.29
CA ALA A 360 -1.30 -8.88 24.03
C ALA A 360 0.14 -9.47 24.08
N GLN A 361 0.82 -9.39 25.24
CA GLN A 361 2.15 -9.99 25.45
C GLN A 361 2.15 -11.53 25.46
N GLU A 362 1.00 -12.19 25.61
CA GLU A 362 0.90 -13.66 25.49
C GLU A 362 1.20 -14.14 24.06
N VAL A 363 1.10 -13.24 23.07
CA VAL A 363 1.39 -13.51 21.66
C VAL A 363 2.60 -12.72 21.20
N TYR A 364 2.67 -11.42 21.52
CA TYR A 364 3.78 -10.55 21.14
C TYR A 364 4.91 -10.65 22.14
N THR A 365 5.71 -11.72 22.03
CA THR A 365 6.90 -11.91 22.86
C THR A 365 8.12 -11.22 22.26
N LYS A 366 9.13 -10.98 23.09
CA LYS A 366 10.39 -10.37 22.66
C LYS A 366 11.10 -11.17 21.57
N GLU A 367 10.97 -12.49 21.60
CA GLU A 367 11.63 -13.43 20.69
C GLU A 367 10.91 -13.52 19.33
N SER A 368 9.58 -13.45 19.33
CA SER A 368 8.76 -13.67 18.14
C SER A 368 8.37 -12.36 17.43
N TYR A 369 8.14 -11.29 18.21
CA TYR A 369 7.65 -9.99 17.73
C TYR A 369 8.31 -8.84 18.51
N PRO A 370 9.64 -8.66 18.42
CA PRO A 370 10.39 -7.71 19.26
C PRO A 370 9.86 -6.27 19.19
N LEU A 371 9.44 -5.81 18.00
CA LEU A 371 8.89 -4.46 17.81
C LEU A 371 7.54 -4.28 18.54
N TYR A 372 6.61 -5.22 18.38
CA TYR A 372 5.31 -5.14 19.05
C TYR A 372 5.44 -5.32 20.55
N TRP A 373 6.34 -6.20 20.99
CA TRP A 373 6.67 -6.37 22.40
C TRP A 373 7.16 -5.07 23.03
N GLU A 374 8.04 -4.32 22.35
CA GLU A 374 8.56 -3.03 22.83
C GLU A 374 7.45 -1.98 22.95
N ILE A 375 6.56 -1.89 21.94
CA ILE A 375 5.40 -0.99 21.99
C ILE A 375 4.54 -1.29 23.22
N ILE A 376 4.20 -2.56 23.45
CA ILE A 376 3.36 -2.95 24.59
C ILE A 376 4.08 -2.72 25.92
N PHE A 377 5.39 -2.98 25.96
CA PHE A 377 6.20 -2.73 27.15
C PHE A 377 6.22 -1.24 27.52
N ASN A 378 6.36 -0.36 26.53
CA ASN A 378 6.28 1.09 26.73
C ASN A 378 4.90 1.52 27.24
N ASN A 379 3.81 0.98 26.66
CA ASN A 379 2.46 1.27 27.10
C ASN A 379 2.22 0.84 28.56
N LEU A 380 2.70 -0.36 28.95
CA LEU A 380 2.67 -0.81 30.34
C LEU A 380 3.47 0.11 31.26
N GLY A 381 4.64 0.57 30.81
CA GLY A 381 5.45 1.55 31.56
C GLY A 381 4.70 2.84 31.84
N ILE A 382 3.96 3.37 30.86
CA ILE A 382 3.10 4.56 31.02
C ILE A 382 2.03 4.31 32.09
N VAL A 383 1.30 3.18 31.98
CA VAL A 383 0.22 2.85 32.91
C VAL A 383 0.73 2.68 34.35
N TYR A 384 1.82 1.94 34.55
CA TYR A 384 2.38 1.72 35.88
C TYR A 384 2.92 3.00 36.51
N ASN A 385 3.52 3.88 35.72
CA ASN A 385 3.95 5.18 36.20
C ASN A 385 2.76 6.02 36.69
N GLU A 386 1.66 6.06 35.93
CA GLU A 386 0.44 6.77 36.34
C GLU A 386 -0.17 6.19 37.63
N GLN A 387 -0.23 4.86 37.77
CA GLN A 387 -0.71 4.22 39.01
C GLN A 387 0.18 4.57 40.21
N ASN A 388 1.49 4.60 40.04
CA ASN A 388 2.42 4.91 41.13
C ASN A 388 2.31 6.38 41.57
N LEU A 389 2.19 7.32 40.64
CA LEU A 389 1.97 8.73 40.96
C LEU A 389 0.69 8.95 41.81
N ARG A 390 -0.36 8.17 41.56
CA ARG A 390 -1.63 8.22 42.31
C ARG A 390 -1.58 7.58 43.70
N LYS A 391 -0.61 6.70 43.96
CA LYS A 391 -0.41 6.09 45.29
C LYS A 391 0.42 6.99 46.23
N VAL A 392 1.16 7.94 45.66
CA VAL A 392 2.13 8.78 46.39
C VAL A 392 1.63 10.22 46.61
N GLY A 393 0.64 10.68 45.84
CA GLY A 393 -0.09 11.94 46.07
C GLY A 393 -1.39 11.71 46.82
#